data_AF-A0A5C7V240-F1
#
_entry.id   AF-A0A5C7V240-F1
#
_cell.length_a   1.000
_cell.length_b   1.000
_cell.length_c   1.000
_cell.angle_alpha   90.00
_cell.angle_beta   90.00
_cell.angle_gamma   90.00
#
_symmetry.space_group_name_H-M   'P 1'
#
loop_
_entity.id
_entity.type
_entity.pdbx_description
1 polymer ?
#
loop_
_entity_poly.entity_id
_entity_poly.type
_entity_poly.pdbx_seq_one_letter_code
_entity_poly.pdbx_strand_id
1 'polypeptide(L)'
;MPRLRVLVAGLLAVGTLPPLAWWLLGPRGEAVTLVARQWRTEVDVERLRLESGSDWCDELPPGASVQSRRLMKDPSGQRAGESERCQYSQLAWRQLWLAHREGGAGQTPQWPSPALSGLPPDQPGAERLGRRAIHYELVLRNRAGLLRNCRVPAQRWGSLSEGSALRLPVDRWGVAHCADLY
;
A
#
# COMPACT_ATOMS: atom_id res chain seq x y z
N MET A 1 -39.79 -45.47 30.60
CA MET A 1 -39.20 -44.92 29.36
C MET A 1 -38.70 -43.45 29.39
N PRO A 2 -39.02 -42.56 30.36
CA PRO A 2 -38.56 -41.16 30.28
C PRO A 2 -37.05 -41.00 30.55
N ARG A 3 -36.46 -41.82 31.42
CA ARG A 3 -35.02 -41.77 31.74
C ARG A 3 -34.11 -42.10 30.56
N LEU A 4 -34.53 -43.03 29.70
CA LEU A 4 -33.77 -43.40 28.50
C LEU A 4 -33.76 -42.26 27.46
N ARG A 5 -34.89 -41.55 27.29
CA ARG A 5 -34.99 -40.39 26.38
C ARG A 5 -34.09 -39.23 26.84
N VAL A 6 -34.01 -38.98 28.14
CA VAL A 6 -33.12 -37.95 28.71
C VAL A 6 -31.65 -38.31 28.52
N LEU A 7 -31.27 -39.57 28.73
CA LEU A 7 -29.90 -40.05 28.51
C LEU A 7 -29.48 -39.95 27.04
N VAL A 8 -30.36 -40.35 26.11
CA VAL A 8 -30.10 -40.26 24.66
C VAL A 8 -29.99 -38.80 24.21
N ALA A 9 -30.87 -37.92 24.69
CA ALA A 9 -30.80 -36.48 24.39
C ALA A 9 -29.52 -35.84 24.94
N GLY A 10 -29.11 -36.20 26.16
CA GLY A 10 -27.84 -35.75 26.75
C GLY A 10 -26.62 -36.19 25.95
N LEU A 11 -26.57 -37.45 25.51
CA LEU A 11 -25.47 -37.98 24.70
C LEU A 11 -25.40 -37.32 23.31
N LEU A 12 -26.55 -37.08 22.68
CA LEU A 12 -26.63 -36.35 21.40
C LEU A 12 -26.13 -34.90 21.54
N ALA A 13 -26.52 -34.21 22.61
CA ALA A 13 -26.07 -32.85 22.87
C ALA A 13 -24.54 -32.79 23.08
N VAL A 14 -23.98 -33.70 23.89
CA VAL A 14 -22.53 -33.76 24.14
C VAL A 14 -21.73 -34.10 22.88
N GLY A 15 -22.28 -34.93 21.97
CA GLY A 15 -21.59 -35.28 20.72
C GLY A 15 -21.62 -34.18 19.66
N THR A 16 -22.67 -33.36 19.62
CA THR A 16 -22.91 -32.39 18.53
C THR A 16 -22.55 -30.95 18.87
N LEU A 17 -22.67 -30.55 20.14
CA LEU A 17 -22.39 -29.19 20.57
C LEU A 17 -20.91 -28.79 20.42
N PRO A 18 -19.91 -29.63 20.73
CA PRO A 18 -18.50 -29.25 20.59
C PRO A 18 -18.06 -28.90 19.16
N PRO A 19 -18.35 -29.69 18.11
CA PRO A 19 -17.98 -29.32 16.74
C PRO A 19 -18.79 -28.11 16.23
N LEU A 20 -20.06 -27.97 16.63
CA LEU A 20 -20.84 -26.77 16.32
C LEU A 20 -20.27 -25.52 17.00
N ALA A 21 -19.92 -25.61 18.28
CA ALA A 21 -19.28 -24.53 19.02
C ALA A 21 -17.91 -24.18 18.42
N TRP A 22 -17.12 -25.17 18.02
CA TRP A 22 -15.85 -24.93 17.32
C TRP A 22 -16.06 -24.34 15.92
N TRP A 23 -17.12 -24.69 15.21
CA TRP A 23 -17.43 -24.10 13.92
C TRP A 23 -17.89 -22.64 14.05
N LEU A 24 -18.70 -22.33 15.08
CA LEU A 24 -19.21 -20.98 15.36
C LEU A 24 -18.19 -20.05 16.02
N LEU A 25 -17.39 -20.57 16.95
CA LEU A 25 -16.47 -19.81 17.81
C LEU A 25 -14.99 -20.09 17.49
N GLY A 26 -14.71 -21.01 16.57
CA GLY A 26 -13.35 -21.36 16.19
C GLY A 26 -12.62 -20.19 15.55
N PRO A 27 -11.28 -20.22 15.55
CA PRO A 27 -10.50 -19.10 15.05
C PRO A 27 -10.78 -18.90 13.56
N ARG A 28 -11.25 -17.71 13.18
CA ARG A 28 -11.55 -17.38 11.79
C ARG A 28 -10.25 -17.28 11.00
N GLY A 29 -10.29 -17.74 9.74
CA GLY A 29 -9.19 -17.63 8.80
C GLY A 29 -8.72 -18.95 8.20
N GLU A 30 -7.95 -18.83 7.12
CA GLU A 30 -7.31 -19.93 6.42
C GLU A 30 -5.97 -20.28 7.09
N ALA A 31 -5.72 -21.57 7.31
CA ALA A 31 -4.43 -22.03 7.81
C ALA A 31 -3.37 -21.89 6.72
N VAL A 32 -2.33 -21.10 7.01
CA VAL A 32 -1.22 -20.82 6.11
C VAL A 32 0.12 -21.08 6.81
N THR A 33 1.15 -21.31 6.00
CA THR A 33 2.53 -21.47 6.45
C THR A 33 3.36 -20.31 5.91
N LEU A 34 4.16 -19.68 6.75
CA LEU A 34 5.11 -18.66 6.32
C LEU A 34 6.27 -19.33 5.58
N VAL A 35 6.37 -19.13 4.27
CA VAL A 35 7.39 -19.76 3.43
C VAL A 35 8.64 -18.89 3.31
N ALA A 36 8.45 -17.58 3.16
CA ALA A 36 9.57 -16.65 3.05
C ALA A 36 9.23 -15.30 3.67
N ARG A 37 10.26 -14.62 4.14
CA ARG A 37 10.19 -13.21 4.56
C ARG A 37 11.01 -12.37 3.58
N GLN A 38 10.39 -11.36 3.01
CA GLN A 38 11.00 -10.48 2.03
C GLN A 38 10.92 -9.02 2.47
N TRP A 39 11.91 -8.22 2.06
CA TRP A 39 11.84 -6.77 2.13
C TRP A 39 11.99 -6.21 0.71
N ARG A 40 11.43 -5.01 0.50
CA ARG A 40 11.57 -4.25 -0.74
C ARG A 40 11.78 -2.78 -0.40
N THR A 41 12.92 -2.23 -0.81
CA THR A 41 13.23 -0.81 -0.71
C THR A 41 12.97 -0.13 -2.04
N GLU A 42 12.37 1.05 -2.02
CA GLU A 42 11.97 1.81 -3.21
C GLU A 42 12.43 3.26 -3.10
N VAL A 43 12.95 3.82 -4.19
CA VAL A 43 13.24 5.25 -4.31
C VAL A 43 12.60 5.79 -5.59
N ASP A 44 11.84 6.87 -5.44
CA ASP A 44 11.30 7.62 -6.57
C ASP A 44 12.49 8.27 -7.30
N VAL A 45 12.61 8.06 -8.61
CA VAL A 45 13.50 8.86 -9.46
C VAL A 45 12.64 9.92 -10.12
N GLU A 46 12.92 11.17 -9.80
CA GLU A 46 12.16 12.32 -10.30
C GLU A 46 12.93 13.03 -11.39
N ARG A 47 12.22 13.61 -12.35
CA ARG A 47 12.77 14.48 -13.38
C ARG A 47 12.12 15.85 -13.30
N LEU A 48 12.92 16.90 -13.37
CA LEU A 48 12.45 18.28 -13.45
C LEU A 48 11.87 18.52 -14.85
N ARG A 49 10.60 18.91 -14.91
CA ARG A 49 9.89 19.18 -16.17
C ARG A 49 9.34 20.59 -16.18
N LEU A 50 9.36 21.21 -17.36
CA LEU A 50 8.60 22.42 -17.60
C LEU A 50 7.14 22.00 -17.82
N GLU A 51 6.27 22.45 -16.92
CA GLU A 51 4.84 22.18 -16.97
C GLU A 51 4.09 23.47 -17.25
N SER A 52 3.04 23.38 -18.06
CA SER A 52 2.10 24.47 -18.28
C SER A 52 0.87 24.30 -17.40
N GLY A 53 0.32 25.42 -16.95
CA GLY A 53 -0.89 25.47 -16.14
C GLY A 53 -1.72 26.70 -16.48
N SER A 54 -2.94 26.75 -15.93
CA SER A 54 -3.76 27.95 -15.93
C SER A 54 -4.32 28.15 -14.54
N ASP A 55 -4.19 29.35 -14.01
CA ASP A 55 -4.84 29.74 -12.76
C ASP A 55 -5.17 31.22 -12.77
N TRP A 56 -5.81 31.71 -11.72
CA TRP A 56 -5.90 33.14 -11.49
C TRP A 56 -4.51 33.73 -11.25
N CYS A 57 -4.26 34.91 -11.80
CA CYS A 57 -2.92 35.51 -11.80
C CYS A 57 -2.37 35.82 -10.39
N ASP A 58 -3.26 35.99 -9.40
CA ASP A 58 -2.96 36.21 -7.98
C ASP A 58 -2.82 34.90 -7.17
N GLU A 59 -3.17 33.75 -7.75
CA GLU A 59 -3.04 32.41 -7.13
C GLU A 59 -1.90 31.58 -7.75
N LEU A 60 -1.06 32.20 -8.56
CA LEU A 60 0.02 31.48 -9.24
C LEU A 60 1.04 30.89 -8.25
N PRO A 61 1.52 29.66 -8.50
CA PRO A 61 2.54 29.04 -7.66
C PRO A 61 3.87 29.81 -7.74
N PRO A 62 4.70 29.76 -6.68
CA PRO A 62 6.00 30.43 -6.66
C PRO A 62 6.91 29.88 -7.77
N GLY A 63 7.58 30.78 -8.50
CA GLY A 63 8.45 30.40 -9.62
C GLY A 63 7.73 30.17 -10.95
N ALA A 64 6.41 30.39 -11.02
CA ALA A 64 5.69 30.39 -12.28
C ALA A 64 6.08 31.59 -13.16
N SER A 65 6.25 31.32 -14.45
CA SER A 65 6.43 32.31 -15.51
C SER A 65 5.13 32.46 -16.29
N VAL A 66 4.54 33.67 -16.25
CA VAL A 66 3.29 33.97 -16.96
C VAL A 66 3.55 34.01 -18.46
N GLN A 67 2.80 33.22 -19.21
CA GLN A 67 2.87 33.11 -20.67
C GLN A 67 1.82 33.99 -21.35
N SER A 68 0.58 33.99 -20.83
CA SER A 68 -0.50 34.83 -21.34
C SER A 68 -1.47 35.20 -20.23
N ARG A 69 -2.20 36.30 -20.43
CA ARG A 69 -3.23 36.79 -19.50
C ARG A 69 -4.53 37.02 -20.24
N ARG A 70 -5.64 36.73 -19.59
CA ARG A 70 -6.99 36.98 -20.11
C ARG A 70 -7.91 37.46 -19.00
N LEU A 71 -8.58 38.59 -19.22
CA LEU A 71 -9.68 39.02 -18.37
C LEU A 71 -10.90 38.12 -18.58
N MET A 72 -11.46 37.62 -17.49
CA MET A 72 -12.73 36.88 -17.52
C MET A 72 -13.46 36.97 -16.18
N LYS A 73 -14.79 36.79 -16.22
CA LYS A 73 -15.60 36.62 -15.01
C LYS A 73 -15.38 35.23 -14.42
N ASP A 74 -15.24 35.15 -13.10
CA ASP A 74 -15.09 33.89 -12.38
C ASP A 74 -16.38 33.05 -12.46
N PRO A 75 -16.33 31.84 -13.06
CA PRO A 75 -17.51 30.98 -13.18
C PRO A 75 -17.98 30.42 -11.82
N SER A 76 -17.10 30.35 -10.81
CA SER A 76 -17.45 29.90 -9.47
C SER A 76 -18.15 30.98 -8.64
N GLY A 77 -18.07 32.24 -9.07
CA GLY A 77 -18.62 33.39 -8.37
C GLY A 77 -17.88 33.75 -7.07
N GLN A 78 -16.70 33.19 -6.81
CA GLN A 78 -15.90 33.51 -5.62
C GLN A 78 -15.28 34.91 -5.71
N ARG A 79 -15.03 35.39 -6.92
CA ARG A 79 -14.44 36.71 -7.19
C ARG A 79 -15.48 37.73 -7.65
N ALA A 80 -15.37 38.95 -7.12
CA ALA A 80 -16.23 40.06 -7.53
C ALA A 80 -15.77 40.63 -8.87
N GLY A 81 -16.63 40.57 -9.89
CA GLY A 81 -16.38 41.17 -11.19
C GLY A 81 -15.47 40.36 -12.10
N GLU A 82 -14.72 41.05 -12.97
CA GLU A 82 -13.74 40.44 -13.86
C GLU A 82 -12.40 40.29 -13.14
N SER A 83 -11.68 39.20 -13.43
CA SER A 83 -10.37 38.91 -12.87
C SER A 83 -9.44 38.37 -13.97
N GLU A 84 -8.13 38.53 -13.79
CA GLU A 84 -7.15 38.03 -14.74
C GLU A 84 -6.89 36.53 -14.52
N ARG A 85 -7.15 35.72 -15.55
CA ARG A 85 -6.70 34.33 -15.63
C ARG A 85 -5.40 34.28 -16.42
N CYS A 86 -4.38 33.67 -15.82
CA CYS A 86 -3.05 33.52 -16.37
C CYS A 86 -2.85 32.09 -16.91
N GLN A 87 -2.32 31.96 -18.12
CA GLN A 87 -1.59 30.75 -18.51
C GLN A 87 -0.15 30.92 -18.08
N TYR A 88 0.41 29.92 -17.44
CA TYR A 88 1.77 29.98 -16.90
C TYR A 88 2.54 28.71 -17.22
N SER A 89 3.87 28.78 -17.11
CA SER A 89 4.75 27.62 -17.08
C SER A 89 5.60 27.63 -15.82
N GLN A 90 5.93 26.46 -15.28
CA GLN A 90 6.79 26.33 -14.10
C GLN A 90 7.62 25.05 -14.17
N LEU A 91 8.75 25.04 -13.48
CA LEU A 91 9.54 23.83 -13.30
C LEU A 91 8.97 23.04 -12.13
N ALA A 92 8.61 21.78 -12.37
CA ALA A 92 8.09 20.87 -11.35
C ALA A 92 8.79 19.51 -11.41
N TRP A 93 9.11 18.97 -10.24
CA TRP A 93 9.63 17.62 -10.12
C TRP A 93 8.50 16.61 -10.27
N ARG A 94 8.65 15.68 -11.21
CA ARG A 94 7.71 14.59 -11.42
C ARG A 94 8.40 13.25 -11.35
N GLN A 95 7.71 12.27 -10.77
CA GLN A 95 8.17 10.90 -10.78
C GLN A 95 8.35 10.45 -12.24
N LEU A 96 9.55 10.00 -12.56
CA LEU A 96 9.90 9.44 -13.85
C LEU A 96 9.77 7.91 -13.81
N TRP A 97 10.37 7.28 -12.80
CA TRP A 97 10.30 5.83 -12.57
C TRP A 97 10.63 5.51 -11.11
N LEU A 98 10.45 4.25 -10.72
CA LEU A 98 10.70 3.75 -9.36
C LEU A 98 11.88 2.78 -9.38
N ALA A 99 12.97 3.14 -8.70
CA ALA A 99 14.07 2.19 -8.49
C ALA A 99 13.75 1.34 -7.26
N HIS A 100 13.95 0.03 -7.34
CA HIS A 100 13.73 -0.85 -6.21
C HIS A 100 14.82 -1.91 -6.06
N ARG A 101 14.97 -2.40 -4.82
CA ARG A 101 15.74 -3.60 -4.47
C ARG A 101 14.91 -4.45 -3.53
N GLU A 102 15.10 -5.74 -3.62
CA GLU A 102 14.43 -6.73 -2.78
C GLU A 102 15.44 -7.73 -2.22
N GLY A 103 15.09 -8.35 -1.10
CA GLY A 103 15.91 -9.37 -0.47
C GLY A 103 15.15 -10.14 0.60
N GLY A 104 15.75 -11.25 1.03
CA GLY A 104 15.18 -12.12 2.06
C GLY A 104 15.52 -11.69 3.48
N ALA A 105 14.94 -12.38 4.47
CA ALA A 105 15.17 -12.12 5.90
C ALA A 105 16.63 -12.19 6.36
N GLY A 106 17.47 -12.99 5.68
CA GLY A 106 18.90 -13.08 5.99
C GLY A 106 19.75 -11.93 5.44
N GLN A 107 19.15 -10.99 4.70
CA GLN A 107 19.85 -9.89 4.06
C GLN A 107 19.42 -8.57 4.69
N THR A 108 20.38 -7.67 4.92
CA THR A 108 20.07 -6.30 5.35
C THR A 108 19.42 -5.53 4.20
N PRO A 109 18.32 -4.80 4.41
CA PRO A 109 17.72 -3.94 3.38
C PRO A 109 18.73 -2.97 2.79
N GLN A 110 18.92 -3.03 1.47
CA GLN A 110 19.84 -2.17 0.72
C GLN A 110 19.07 -1.24 -0.20
N TRP A 111 19.30 0.06 -0.09
CA TRP A 111 18.68 1.04 -0.98
C TRP A 111 19.23 0.94 -2.41
N PRO A 112 18.38 1.01 -3.45
CA PRO A 112 18.84 1.17 -4.82
C PRO A 112 19.62 2.49 -4.97
N SER A 113 20.66 2.46 -5.82
CA SER A 113 21.49 3.62 -6.16
C SER A 113 21.51 3.78 -7.68
N PRO A 114 20.41 4.28 -8.27
CA PRO A 114 20.32 4.43 -9.72
C PRO A 114 21.25 5.55 -10.21
N ALA A 115 21.80 5.39 -11.41
CA ALA A 115 22.50 6.47 -12.09
C ALA A 115 21.49 7.54 -12.51
N LEU A 116 21.77 8.80 -12.18
CA LEU A 116 20.94 9.96 -12.53
C LEU A 116 21.54 10.71 -13.71
N SER A 117 20.73 11.52 -14.39
CA SER A 117 21.25 12.52 -15.32
C SER A 117 22.23 13.48 -14.61
N GLY A 118 23.35 13.79 -15.26
CA GLY A 118 24.35 14.73 -14.75
C GLY A 118 24.00 16.20 -14.98
N LEU A 119 22.74 16.50 -15.32
CA LEU A 119 22.29 17.87 -15.59
C LEU A 119 22.20 18.67 -14.27
N PRO A 120 22.49 19.98 -14.29
CA PRO A 120 22.31 20.85 -13.13
C PRO A 120 20.86 20.84 -12.61
N PRO A 121 20.63 20.92 -11.29
CA PRO A 121 19.33 20.68 -10.66
C PRO A 121 18.24 21.70 -11.00
N ASP A 122 18.60 22.84 -11.59
CA ASP A 122 17.72 23.92 -12.02
C ASP A 122 17.32 23.85 -13.50
N GLN A 123 17.87 22.87 -14.24
CA GLN A 123 17.60 22.74 -15.68
C GLN A 123 16.49 21.73 -15.98
N PRO A 124 15.61 22.01 -16.95
CA PRO A 124 14.67 21.01 -17.46
C PRO A 124 15.41 19.72 -17.85
N GLY A 125 14.94 18.58 -17.34
CA GLY A 125 15.56 17.27 -17.55
C GLY A 125 16.53 16.84 -16.46
N ALA A 126 16.86 17.70 -15.49
CA ALA A 126 17.58 17.31 -14.29
C ALA A 126 16.86 16.18 -13.57
N GLU A 127 17.62 15.25 -12.98
CA GLU A 127 17.10 14.12 -12.24
C GLU A 127 17.54 14.17 -10.78
N ARG A 128 16.68 13.69 -9.88
CA ARG A 128 17.00 13.57 -8.46
C ARG A 128 16.34 12.34 -7.85
N LEU A 129 16.86 11.92 -6.70
CA LEU A 129 16.17 10.97 -5.84
C LEU A 129 15.07 11.71 -5.06
N GLY A 130 13.85 11.19 -5.14
CA GLY A 130 12.69 11.66 -4.40
C GLY A 130 12.47 10.86 -3.12
N ARG A 131 11.20 10.55 -2.85
CA ARG A 131 10.77 9.82 -1.66
C ARG A 131 11.35 8.40 -1.63
N ARG A 132 11.64 7.94 -0.41
CA ARG A 132 12.09 6.59 -0.11
C ARG A 132 11.03 5.85 0.68
N ALA A 133 10.82 4.57 0.36
CA ALA A 133 9.90 3.69 1.08
C ALA A 133 10.52 2.31 1.28
N ILE A 134 10.23 1.67 2.42
CA ILE A 134 10.60 0.29 2.70
C ILE A 134 9.35 -0.51 3.04
N HIS A 135 9.19 -1.65 2.37
CA HIS A 135 8.08 -2.55 2.55
C HIS A 135 8.60 -3.89 3.05
N TYR A 136 7.89 -4.47 4.02
CA TYR A 136 8.17 -5.80 4.55
C TYR A 136 7.01 -6.72 4.20
N GLU A 137 7.32 -7.85 3.57
CA GLU A 137 6.35 -8.75 2.98
C GLU A 137 6.58 -10.18 3.48
N LEU A 138 5.48 -10.88 3.75
CA LEU A 138 5.42 -12.28 4.14
C LEU A 138 4.87 -13.08 2.97
N VAL A 139 5.60 -14.11 2.53
CA VAL A 139 5.12 -15.06 1.52
C VAL A 139 4.47 -16.23 2.26
N LEU A 140 3.16 -16.29 2.20
CA LEU A 140 2.33 -17.27 2.89
C LEU A 140 1.85 -18.34 1.91
N ARG A 141 1.81 -19.60 2.34
CA ARG A 141 1.31 -20.73 1.56
C ARG A 141 0.19 -21.45 2.29
N ASN A 142 -0.96 -21.59 1.63
CA ASN A 142 -2.07 -22.38 2.17
C ASN A 142 -1.92 -23.89 1.89
N ARG A 143 -2.88 -24.68 2.35
CA ARG A 143 -2.91 -26.14 2.11
C ARG A 143 -3.05 -26.54 0.64
N ALA A 144 -3.66 -25.69 -0.18
CA ALA A 144 -3.79 -25.89 -1.62
C ALA A 144 -2.51 -25.53 -2.39
N GLY A 145 -1.47 -25.03 -1.71
CA GLY A 145 -0.21 -24.60 -2.33
C GLY A 145 -0.24 -23.18 -2.91
N LEU A 146 -1.34 -22.45 -2.77
CA LEU A 146 -1.45 -21.06 -3.21
C LEU A 146 -0.54 -20.16 -2.39
N LEU A 147 0.29 -19.38 -3.06
CA LEU A 147 1.13 -18.35 -2.46
C LEU A 147 0.39 -17.00 -2.39
N ARG A 148 0.53 -16.32 -1.26
CA ARG A 148 0.00 -14.97 -1.03
C ARG A 148 1.07 -14.11 -0.38
N ASN A 149 1.26 -12.89 -0.90
CA ASN A 149 2.16 -11.92 -0.31
C ASN A 149 1.37 -10.97 0.61
N CYS A 150 1.79 -10.87 1.86
CA CYS A 150 1.18 -10.00 2.85
C CYS A 150 2.16 -8.93 3.31
N ARG A 151 1.84 -7.66 3.06
CA ARG A 151 2.60 -6.53 3.59
C ARG A 151 2.27 -6.34 5.07
N VAL A 152 3.30 -6.22 5.90
CA VAL A 152 3.18 -6.08 7.36
C VAL A 152 4.18 -5.04 7.90
N PRO A 153 3.97 -4.50 9.11
CA PRO A 153 4.97 -3.64 9.77
C PRO A 153 6.29 -4.37 10.07
N ALA A 154 7.39 -3.61 10.10
CA ALA A 154 8.74 -4.14 10.33
C ALA A 154 8.86 -4.99 11.61
N GLN A 155 8.26 -4.53 12.71
CA GLN A 155 8.25 -5.24 13.99
C GLN A 155 7.62 -6.63 13.86
N ARG A 156 6.47 -6.73 13.18
CA ARG A 156 5.77 -7.99 12.97
C ARG A 156 6.58 -8.92 12.08
N TRP A 157 7.11 -8.40 10.97
CA TRP A 157 7.98 -9.15 10.06
C TRP A 157 9.21 -9.74 10.76
N GLY A 158 9.86 -8.97 11.64
CA GLY A 158 11.02 -9.40 12.41
C GLY A 158 10.70 -10.50 13.43
N SER A 159 9.50 -10.47 14.01
CA SER A 159 9.06 -11.43 15.04
C SER A 159 8.71 -12.83 14.51
N LEU A 160 8.43 -12.96 13.21
CA LEU A 160 7.98 -14.22 12.62
C LEU A 160 9.16 -15.02 12.05
N SER A 161 9.11 -16.35 12.14
CA SER A 161 10.10 -17.25 11.56
C SER A 161 9.52 -18.04 10.40
N GLU A 162 10.32 -18.28 9.35
CA GLU A 162 9.92 -19.16 8.25
C GLU A 162 9.57 -20.57 8.78
N GLY A 163 8.56 -21.19 8.19
CA GLY A 163 7.94 -22.43 8.68
C GLY A 163 6.81 -22.23 9.70
N SER A 164 6.61 -21.03 10.25
CA SER A 164 5.54 -20.78 11.21
C SER A 164 4.15 -21.02 10.61
N ALA A 165 3.29 -21.71 11.36
CA ALA A 165 1.88 -21.86 11.04
C ALA A 165 1.10 -20.65 11.55
N LEU A 166 0.36 -20.00 10.65
CA LEU A 166 -0.41 -18.79 10.93
C LEU A 166 -1.86 -18.99 10.47
N ARG A 167 -2.76 -18.12 10.94
CA ARG A 167 -4.12 -18.01 10.37
C ARG A 167 -4.27 -16.68 9.67
N LEU A 168 -4.57 -16.74 8.38
CA LEU A 168 -4.83 -15.58 7.56
C LEU A 168 -6.35 -15.31 7.58
N PRO A 169 -6.82 -14.18 8.11
CA PRO A 169 -8.23 -13.84 8.02
C PRO A 169 -8.59 -13.64 6.55
N VAL A 170 -9.61 -14.36 6.10
CA VAL A 170 -10.14 -14.28 4.74
C VAL A 170 -11.62 -14.00 4.84
N ASP A 171 -12.11 -13.03 4.08
CA ASP A 171 -13.54 -12.72 4.04
C ASP A 171 -14.34 -13.76 3.23
N ARG A 172 -15.66 -13.55 3.16
CA ARG A 172 -16.56 -14.42 2.40
C ARG A 172 -16.29 -14.45 0.88
N TRP A 173 -15.50 -13.53 0.36
CA TRP A 173 -15.15 -13.42 -1.06
C TRP A 173 -13.73 -13.93 -1.37
N GLY A 174 -13.01 -14.44 -0.37
CA GLY A 174 -11.66 -14.97 -0.57
C GLY A 174 -10.55 -13.91 -0.51
N VAL A 175 -10.87 -12.68 -0.08
CA VAL A 175 -9.90 -11.59 0.09
C VAL A 175 -9.19 -11.75 1.42
N ALA A 176 -7.86 -11.75 1.38
CA ALA A 176 -7.02 -11.89 2.55
C ALA A 176 -6.80 -10.53 3.26
N HIS A 177 -7.07 -10.48 4.56
CA HIS A 177 -6.82 -9.30 5.39
C HIS A 177 -5.46 -9.43 6.09
N CYS A 178 -4.40 -9.09 5.35
CA CYS A 178 -3.02 -9.19 5.85
C CYS A 178 -2.71 -8.31 7.07
N ALA A 179 -3.46 -7.20 7.26
CA ALA A 179 -3.31 -6.33 8.42
C ALA A 179 -3.71 -7.00 9.74
N ASP A 180 -4.60 -7.99 9.66
CA ASP A 180 -5.17 -8.69 10.81
C ASP A 180 -4.47 -10.04 11.08
N LEU A 181 -3.28 -10.25 10.52
CA LEU A 181 -2.54 -11.51 10.66
C LEU A 181 -1.98 -11.66 12.08
N TYR A 182 -2.69 -12.40 12.95
CA TYR A 182 -2.30 -12.72 14.34
C TYR A 182 -1.69 -14.13 14.51
#